data_AF-A0A2A2AP29-F1
#
_entry.id   AF-A0A2A2AP29-F1
#
_cell.length_a   1.000
_cell.length_b   1.000
_cell.length_c   1.000
_cell.angle_alpha   90.00
_cell.angle_beta   90.00
_cell.angle_gamma   90.00
#
_symmetry.space_group_name_H-M   'P 1'
#
loop_
_entity.id
_entity.type
_entity.pdbx_description
1 polymer ?
#
loop_
_entity_poly.entity_id
_entity_poly.type
_entity_poly.pdbx_seq_one_letter_code
_entity_poly.pdbx_strand_id
1 'polypeptide(L)'
;MQREVNVVLAAGQEFRLPAHQELSPQEARQWLDAQFVELDCEPMRASGKVLIADKVLAIAATAGASLLRDPAWSERFAAAAIAALGKPAIKVDIPAMSVNF
;
A
#
# COMPACT_ATOMS: atom_id res chain seq x y z
N MET A 1 11.00 -11.36 13.12
CA MET A 1 10.13 -10.16 13.10
C MET A 1 9.21 -10.30 11.90
N GLN A 2 7.89 -10.37 12.11
CA GLN A 2 6.92 -10.56 11.03
C GLN A 2 6.70 -9.23 10.30
N ARG A 3 6.85 -9.25 8.96
CA ARG A 3 6.70 -8.08 8.09
C ARG A 3 5.41 -8.26 7.29
N GLU A 4 4.40 -7.46 7.59
CA GLU A 4 3.09 -7.61 6.97
C GLU A 4 2.36 -6.28 6.79
N VAL A 5 1.51 -6.25 5.76
CA VAL A 5 0.55 -5.18 5.52
C VAL A 5 -0.84 -5.77 5.57
N ASN A 6 -1.69 -5.27 6.47
CA ASN A 6 -3.11 -5.62 6.50
C ASN A 6 -3.92 -4.55 5.78
N VAL A 7 -4.67 -4.92 4.75
CA VAL A 7 -5.54 -4.01 4.00
C VAL A 7 -6.99 -4.34 4.31
N VAL A 8 -7.73 -3.36 4.83
CA VAL A 8 -9.17 -3.46 5.13
C VAL A 8 -9.95 -2.74 4.03
N LEU A 9 -10.73 -3.49 3.25
CA LEU A 9 -11.62 -2.95 2.23
C LEU A 9 -13.02 -2.65 2.81
N ALA A 10 -13.87 -2.07 1.96
CA ALA A 10 -15.31 -1.96 2.24
C ALA A 10 -15.93 -3.35 2.51
N ALA A 11 -17.01 -3.36 3.30
CA ALA A 11 -17.67 -4.59 3.79
C ALA A 11 -16.82 -5.47 4.73
N GLY A 12 -15.70 -4.96 5.27
CA GLY A 12 -14.90 -5.64 6.28
C GLY A 12 -14.03 -6.78 5.75
N GLN A 13 -13.78 -6.83 4.43
CA GLN A 13 -12.80 -7.77 3.89
C GLN A 13 -11.39 -7.34 4.28
N GLU A 14 -10.63 -8.28 4.83
CA GLU A 14 -9.25 -8.06 5.26
C GLU A 14 -8.29 -8.92 4.43
N PHE A 15 -7.21 -8.29 3.96
CA PHE A 15 -6.14 -8.93 3.21
C PHE A 15 -4.83 -8.77 3.98
N ARG A 16 -4.33 -9.89 4.50
CA ARG A 16 -3.01 -9.94 5.13
C ARG A 16 -1.96 -10.28 4.10
N LEU A 17 -1.07 -9.33 3.85
CA LEU A 17 -0.07 -9.39 2.80
C LEU A 17 1.32 -9.54 3.46
N PRO A 18 1.89 -10.75 3.51
CA PRO A 18 3.24 -10.93 4.01
C PRO A 18 4.24 -10.36 3.00
N ALA A 19 5.29 -9.70 3.50
CA ALA A 19 6.40 -9.22 2.70
C ALA A 19 7.65 -10.07 2.96
N HIS A 20 8.05 -10.90 2.00
CA HIS A 20 9.28 -11.69 2.11
C HIS A 20 10.46 -10.99 1.44
N GLN A 21 10.20 -10.25 0.36
CA GLN A 21 11.23 -9.45 -0.31
C GLN A 21 11.56 -8.15 0.43
N GLU A 22 12.84 -7.83 0.46
CA GLU A 22 13.34 -6.55 0.96
C GLU A 22 13.59 -5.59 -0.20
N LEU A 23 13.10 -4.36 -0.07
CA LEU A 23 13.34 -3.29 -1.04
C LEU A 23 14.12 -2.17 -0.36
N SER A 24 14.98 -1.51 -1.13
CA SER A 24 15.52 -0.23 -0.70
C SER A 24 14.39 0.81 -0.64
N PRO A 25 14.49 1.83 0.24
CA PRO A 25 13.50 2.91 0.29
C PRO A 25 13.32 3.65 -1.04
N GLN A 26 14.35 3.67 -1.89
CA GLN A 26 14.29 4.29 -3.21
C GLN A 26 13.46 3.44 -4.19
N GLU A 27 13.76 2.14 -4.30
CA GLU A 27 13.00 1.23 -5.15
C GLU A 27 11.53 1.16 -4.75
N ALA A 28 11.27 1.15 -3.43
CA ALA A 28 9.93 1.15 -2.90
C ALA A 28 9.12 2.38 -3.33
N ARG A 29 9.72 3.57 -3.25
CA ARG A 29 9.08 4.81 -3.71
C ARG A 29 8.83 4.79 -5.21
N GLN A 30 9.84 4.40 -6.00
CA GLN A 30 9.72 4.30 -7.47
C GLN A 30 8.59 3.34 -7.89
N TRP A 31 8.48 2.20 -7.23
CA TRP A 31 7.41 1.25 -7.52
C TRP A 31 6.04 1.81 -7.14
N LEU A 32 5.90 2.44 -5.96
CA LEU A 32 4.65 3.09 -5.57
C LEU A 32 4.28 4.24 -6.52
N ASP A 33 5.25 5.02 -7.00
CA ASP A 33 5.05 6.05 -8.01
C ASP A 33 4.53 5.47 -9.33
N ALA A 34 5.14 4.39 -9.82
CA ALA A 34 4.70 3.71 -11.04
C ALA A 34 3.26 3.19 -10.88
N GLN A 35 2.97 2.48 -9.78
CA GLN A 35 1.64 1.91 -9.53
C GLN A 35 0.56 2.97 -9.35
N PHE A 36 0.90 4.11 -8.75
CA PHE A 36 -0.04 5.22 -8.63
C PHE A 36 -0.48 5.74 -10.01
N VAL A 37 0.44 5.79 -10.98
CA VAL A 37 0.14 6.17 -12.37
C VAL A 37 -0.54 5.04 -13.13
N GLU A 38 -0.04 3.81 -13.05
CA GLU A 38 -0.57 2.64 -13.77
C GLU A 38 -2.01 2.31 -13.40
N LEU A 39 -2.38 2.54 -12.13
CA LEU A 39 -3.74 2.34 -11.64
C LEU A 39 -4.62 3.58 -11.79
N ASP A 40 -4.12 4.67 -12.37
CA ASP A 40 -4.85 5.95 -12.51
C ASP A 40 -5.39 6.45 -11.14
N CYS A 41 -4.53 6.40 -10.11
CA CYS A 41 -4.93 6.79 -8.76
C CYS A 41 -5.13 8.30 -8.65
N GLU A 42 -6.19 8.71 -7.96
CA GLU A 42 -6.40 10.12 -7.64
C GLU A 42 -5.70 10.52 -6.32
N PRO A 43 -5.05 11.69 -6.26
CA PRO A 43 -4.41 12.16 -5.04
C PRO A 43 -5.46 12.55 -3.99
N MET A 44 -5.37 11.92 -2.81
CA MET A 44 -6.35 12.12 -1.72
C MET A 44 -6.33 13.53 -1.09
N ARG A 45 -5.29 14.35 -1.34
CA ARG A 45 -5.18 15.70 -0.77
C ARG A 45 -4.72 16.72 -1.81
N ALA A 46 -5.44 17.84 -1.91
CA ALA A 46 -5.16 18.94 -2.83
C ALA A 46 -3.90 19.78 -2.47
N SER A 47 -3.15 19.42 -1.42
CA SER A 47 -2.11 20.29 -0.83
C SER A 47 -0.74 20.24 -1.53
N GLY A 48 -0.63 19.64 -2.72
CA GLY A 48 0.62 19.61 -3.50
C GLY A 48 1.74 18.72 -2.96
N LYS A 49 1.61 18.14 -1.76
CA LYS A 49 2.49 17.10 -1.21
C LYS A 49 1.66 15.86 -0.88
N VAL A 50 1.80 14.82 -1.70
CA VAL A 50 1.23 13.50 -1.39
C VAL A 50 2.14 12.83 -0.38
N LEU A 51 1.63 12.55 0.82
CA LEU A 51 2.37 11.74 1.79
C LEU A 51 2.49 10.31 1.26
N ILE A 52 3.58 9.62 1.58
CA ILE A 52 3.76 8.21 1.20
C ILE A 52 2.58 7.36 1.71
N ALA A 53 2.08 7.65 2.92
CA ALA A 53 0.90 6.99 3.47
C ALA A 53 -0.35 7.21 2.63
N ASP A 54 -0.61 8.44 2.17
CA ASP A 54 -1.76 8.74 1.31
C ASP A 54 -1.64 8.03 -0.05
N LYS A 55 -0.42 7.89 -0.58
CA LYS A 55 -0.14 7.14 -1.82
C LYS A 55 -0.43 5.64 -1.65
N VAL A 56 0.06 5.05 -0.56
CA VAL A 56 -0.21 3.64 -0.21
C VAL A 56 -1.71 3.39 -0.07
N LEU A 57 -2.42 4.31 0.58
CA LEU A 57 -3.87 4.26 0.73
C LEU A 57 -4.60 4.31 -0.62
N ALA A 58 -4.24 5.26 -1.49
CA ALA A 58 -4.85 5.41 -2.81
C ALA A 58 -4.61 4.18 -3.69
N ILE A 59 -3.38 3.67 -3.74
CA ILE A 59 -3.04 2.46 -4.50
C ILE A 59 -3.86 1.27 -4.00
N ALA A 60 -3.93 1.05 -2.68
CA ALA A 60 -4.72 -0.05 -2.12
C ALA A 60 -6.23 0.09 -2.40
N ALA A 61 -6.76 1.32 -2.35
CA ALA A 61 -8.15 1.60 -2.66
C ALA A 61 -8.48 1.26 -4.12
N THR A 62 -7.64 1.70 -5.07
CA THR A 62 -7.86 1.49 -6.51
C THR A 62 -7.57 0.05 -6.94
N ALA A 63 -6.54 -0.56 -6.37
CA ALA A 63 -6.19 -1.95 -6.62
C ALA A 63 -7.31 -2.92 -6.24
N GLY A 64 -7.99 -2.63 -5.12
CA GLY A 64 -9.14 -3.38 -4.63
C GLY A 64 -8.86 -4.88 -4.44
N ALA A 65 -9.92 -5.66 -4.27
CA ALA A 65 -9.80 -7.10 -4.01
C ALA A 65 -9.15 -7.89 -5.16
N SER A 66 -9.16 -7.34 -6.39
CA SER A 66 -8.63 -8.03 -7.57
C SER A 66 -7.11 -8.18 -7.50
N LEU A 67 -6.39 -7.07 -7.32
CA LEU A 67 -4.93 -7.09 -7.23
C LEU A 67 -4.44 -7.54 -5.85
N LEU A 68 -5.21 -7.29 -4.78
CA LEU A 68 -4.88 -7.79 -3.44
C LEU A 68 -4.91 -9.33 -3.35
N ARG A 69 -5.62 -10.01 -4.26
CA ARG A 69 -5.59 -11.48 -4.40
C ARG A 69 -4.48 -11.99 -5.30
N ASP A 70 -3.88 -11.12 -6.10
CA ASP A 70 -2.74 -11.49 -6.93
C ASP A 70 -1.49 -11.63 -6.04
N PRO A 71 -0.89 -12.83 -5.95
CA PRO A 71 0.20 -13.08 -5.01
C PRO A 71 1.46 -12.27 -5.34
N ALA A 72 1.75 -12.04 -6.62
CA ALA A 72 2.94 -11.31 -7.02
C ALA A 72 2.79 -9.81 -6.76
N TRP A 73 1.64 -9.24 -7.11
CA TRP A 73 1.33 -7.85 -6.89
C TRP A 73 1.23 -7.53 -5.39
N SER A 74 0.51 -8.36 -4.63
CA SER A 74 0.27 -8.13 -3.21
C SER A 74 1.55 -8.23 -2.36
N GLU A 75 2.44 -9.18 -2.66
CA GLU A 75 3.75 -9.25 -2.02
C GLU A 75 4.61 -8.01 -2.36
N ARG A 76 4.62 -7.60 -3.63
CA ARG A 76 5.37 -6.42 -4.07
C ARG A 76 4.86 -5.15 -3.41
N PHE A 77 3.54 -5.01 -3.30
CA PHE A 77 2.87 -3.92 -2.60
C PHE A 77 3.26 -3.88 -1.12
N ALA A 78 3.19 -5.02 -0.43
CA ALA A 78 3.52 -5.10 0.99
C ALA A 78 4.98 -4.70 1.25
N ALA A 79 5.92 -5.22 0.45
CA ALA A 79 7.32 -4.89 0.56
C ALA A 79 7.60 -3.40 0.29
N ALA A 80 6.96 -2.82 -0.73
CA ALA A 80 7.12 -1.41 -1.06
C ALA A 80 6.54 -0.50 0.03
N ALA A 81 5.35 -0.80 0.55
CA ALA A 81 4.75 -0.05 1.65
C ALA A 81 5.64 -0.07 2.91
N ILE A 82 6.13 -1.25 3.31
CA ILE A 82 7.01 -1.42 4.47
C ILE A 82 8.32 -0.63 4.30
N ALA A 83 8.98 -0.77 3.15
CA ALA A 83 10.25 -0.10 2.89
C ALA A 83 10.12 1.42 2.74
N ALA A 84 9.02 1.90 2.13
CA ALA A 84 8.80 3.33 1.93
C ALA A 84 8.39 4.05 3.23
N LEU A 85 7.63 3.38 4.10
CA LEU A 85 7.18 3.93 5.39
C LEU A 85 8.15 3.62 6.55
N GLY A 86 9.06 2.65 6.38
CA GLY A 86 10.00 2.23 7.42
C GLY A 86 9.33 1.55 8.62
N LYS A 87 8.18 0.90 8.41
CA LYS A 87 7.38 0.26 9.46
C LYS A 87 7.17 -1.22 9.10
N PRO A 88 7.49 -2.17 10.00
CA PRO A 88 7.40 -3.61 9.69
C PRO A 88 5.96 -4.13 9.67
N ALA A 89 5.04 -3.48 10.37
CA ALA A 89 3.61 -3.78 10.37
C ALA A 89 2.85 -2.52 9.98
N ILE A 90 1.98 -2.63 8.98
CA ILE A 90 1.17 -1.51 8.49
C ILE A 90 -0.28 -1.99 8.37
N LYS A 91 -1.23 -1.17 8.85
CA LYS A 91 -2.65 -1.35 8.58
C LYS A 91 -3.14 -0.24 7.65
N VAL A 92 -3.65 -0.62 6.49
CA VAL A 92 -4.30 0.28 5.52
C VAL A 92 -5.80 0.09 5.65
N ASP A 93 -6.49 1.10 6.16
CA ASP A 93 -7.93 1.07 6.41
C ASP A 93 -8.64 1.96 5.39
N ILE A 94 -9.19 1.36 4.34
CA ILE A 94 -9.84 2.08 3.24
C ILE A 94 -11.13 2.78 3.73
N PRO A 95 -12.02 2.13 4.49
CA PRO A 95 -13.22 2.80 5.03
C PRO A 95 -12.90 3.99 5.94
N ALA A 96 -11.87 3.88 6.79
CA ALA A 96 -11.44 4.97 7.66
C ALA A 96 -10.50 5.98 6.95
N MET A 97 -10.17 5.77 5.68
CA MET A 97 -9.20 6.55 4.91
C MET A 97 -7.90 6.80 5.68
N SER A 98 -7.33 5.75 6.29
CA SER A 98 -6.19 5.89 7.20
C SER A 98 -5.12 4.80 7.00
N VAL A 99 -3.88 5.15 7.34
CA VAL A 99 -2.75 4.22 7.40
C VAL A 99 -2.16 4.28 8.82
N ASN A 100 -2.08 3.13 9.47
CA ASN A 100 -1.65 2.97 10.86
C ASN A 100 -0.47 1.99 10.95
N PHE A 101 0.32 2.05 12.03
CA PHE A 101 1.52 1.22 12.25
C PHE A 101 1.81 1.06 13.75
#